data_AF-A0A4Q1VSA9-F1
#
_entry.id   AF-A0A4Q1VSA9-F1
#
_cell.length_a   1.000
_cell.length_b   1.000
_cell.length_c   1.000
_cell.angle_alpha   90.00
_cell.angle_beta   90.00
_cell.angle_gamma   90.00
#
_symmetry.space_group_name_H-M   'P 1'
#
loop_
_entity.id
_entity.type
_entity.pdbx_description
1 polymer ?
#
loop_
_entity_poly.entity_id
_entity_poly.type
_entity_poly.pdbx_seq_one_letter_code
_entity_poly.pdbx_strand_id
1 'polypeptide(L)'
;MRRQLRTSAGILDARSQLRLAQGSILVLNSIYRRDRTRTAMSRPTILALSMSVLAAGATLAQAPAQRPAPQRPAQAQTAPAPGAVSQPDNTTATYGDWVMRCQASVAARICEIVQTLEQQGQRGPIALVAIGRPVKDEPIKLVIQVPPNLSLGDKASVRVTVADKDEALAVFQRCLPGGCFAEASLSDEVFKRWRGFGEAGQMRYLDAAKREVALPLSFRGFPAAAEALQREP
;
A
#
# COMPACT_ATOMS: atom_id res chain seq x y z
N MET A 1 48.19 -28.68 41.01
CA MET A 1 47.28 -29.78 40.62
C MET A 1 46.36 -29.31 39.50
N ARG A 2 46.54 -29.87 38.30
CA ARG A 2 45.65 -29.71 37.14
C ARG A 2 44.36 -30.52 37.38
N ARG A 3 43.19 -30.00 37.02
CA ARG A 3 42.02 -30.84 36.73
C ARG A 3 41.48 -30.49 35.35
N GLN A 4 41.55 -31.50 34.51
CA GLN A 4 41.04 -31.58 33.15
C GLN A 4 39.54 -31.92 33.14
N LEU A 5 38.87 -31.38 32.10
CA LEU A 5 37.88 -32.01 31.21
C LEU A 5 36.86 -33.00 31.79
N ARG A 6 35.57 -32.66 31.63
CA ARG A 6 34.56 -33.60 31.10
C ARG A 6 33.64 -32.87 30.12
N THR A 7 33.90 -33.15 28.84
CA THR A 7 33.01 -33.02 27.69
C THR A 7 31.79 -33.92 27.90
N SER A 8 30.58 -33.40 27.69
CA SER A 8 29.39 -34.22 27.44
C SER A 8 28.95 -33.96 26.01
N ALA A 9 29.33 -34.88 25.13
CA ALA A 9 28.88 -34.96 23.75
C ALA A 9 27.52 -35.67 23.75
N GLY A 10 26.45 -34.90 23.55
CA GLY A 10 25.14 -35.42 23.17
C GLY A 10 25.05 -35.48 21.66
N ILE A 11 25.23 -36.68 21.12
CA ILE A 11 25.09 -37.03 19.71
C ILE A 11 23.61 -36.83 19.33
N LEU A 12 23.30 -35.79 18.54
CA LEU A 12 22.03 -35.72 17.81
C LEU A 12 22.23 -36.21 16.38
N ASP A 13 21.45 -37.25 16.09
CA ASP A 13 21.40 -38.09 14.90
C ASP A 13 21.07 -37.31 13.61
N ALA A 14 21.96 -37.43 12.62
CA ALA A 14 21.82 -36.85 11.29
C ALA A 14 20.63 -37.41 10.48
N ARG A 15 19.99 -38.51 10.92
CA ARG A 15 18.76 -39.04 10.28
C ARG A 15 17.50 -38.23 10.62
N SER A 16 17.49 -37.46 11.70
CA SER A 16 16.33 -36.62 12.08
C SER A 16 16.19 -35.38 11.18
N GLN A 17 17.31 -34.84 10.69
CA GLN A 17 17.35 -33.66 9.81
C GLN A 17 16.84 -33.95 8.39
N LEU A 18 16.86 -35.21 7.92
CA LEU A 18 16.45 -35.55 6.55
C LEU A 18 14.93 -35.70 6.37
N ARG A 19 14.17 -35.92 7.45
CA ARG A 19 12.69 -36.12 7.36
C ARG A 19 11.87 -34.82 7.38
N LEU A 20 12.45 -33.70 7.82
CA LEU A 20 11.76 -32.39 7.81
C LEU A 20 11.82 -31.68 6.45
N ALA A 21 12.73 -32.06 5.56
CA ALA A 21 12.88 -31.45 4.23
C ALA A 21 11.93 -32.02 3.15
N GLN A 22 11.21 -33.11 3.41
CA GLN A 22 10.35 -33.78 2.42
C GLN A 22 8.84 -33.50 2.55
N GLY A 23 8.41 -32.71 3.54
CA GLY A 23 7.00 -32.34 3.72
C GLY A 23 6.53 -31.10 2.92
N SER A 24 7.43 -30.21 2.49
CA SER A 24 7.04 -28.88 1.98
C SER A 24 6.99 -28.73 0.45
N ILE A 25 7.42 -29.74 -0.32
CA ILE A 25 7.53 -29.62 -1.79
C ILE A 25 6.21 -29.96 -2.52
N LEU A 26 5.25 -30.65 -1.88
CA LEU A 26 4.03 -31.12 -2.57
C LEU A 26 2.83 -30.16 -2.54
N VAL A 27 2.84 -29.11 -1.70
CA VAL A 27 1.70 -28.16 -1.62
C VAL A 27 1.82 -27.01 -2.63
N LEU A 28 3.03 -26.70 -3.12
CA LEU A 28 3.29 -25.55 -4.01
C LEU A 28 2.91 -25.77 -5.48
N ASN A 29 2.76 -27.00 -5.96
CA ASN A 29 2.50 -27.27 -7.39
C ASN A 29 1.01 -27.22 -7.80
N SER A 30 0.07 -27.14 -6.85
CA SER A 30 -1.37 -27.20 -7.18
C SER A 30 -2.02 -25.83 -7.43
N ILE A 31 -1.47 -24.74 -6.86
CA ILE A 31 -2.07 -23.40 -6.95
C ILE A 31 -1.70 -22.67 -8.26
N TYR A 32 -0.57 -23.00 -8.88
CA TYR A 32 -0.08 -22.28 -10.07
C TYR A 32 -0.73 -22.69 -11.40
N ARG A 33 -1.51 -23.77 -11.46
CA ARG A 33 -2.05 -24.30 -12.74
C ARG A 33 -3.43 -23.77 -13.14
N ARG A 34 -4.10 -22.95 -12.33
CA ARG A 34 -5.53 -22.69 -12.52
C ARG A 34 -5.91 -21.45 -13.36
N ASP A 35 -4.95 -20.60 -13.75
CA ASP A 35 -5.30 -19.30 -14.39
C ASP A 35 -4.80 -19.11 -15.84
N ARG A 36 -4.60 -20.20 -16.59
CA ARG A 36 -4.09 -20.14 -17.98
C ARG A 36 -5.11 -20.48 -19.07
N THR A 37 -6.40 -20.33 -18.82
CA THR A 37 -7.45 -20.58 -19.83
C THR A 37 -8.50 -19.46 -19.88
N ARG A 38 -8.07 -18.26 -20.29
CA ARG A 38 -8.96 -17.35 -21.02
C ARG A 38 -8.42 -17.14 -22.42
N THR A 39 -8.87 -18.06 -23.25
CA THR A 39 -8.83 -18.11 -24.71
C THR A 39 -9.20 -16.77 -25.33
N ALA A 40 -8.36 -16.35 -26.28
CA ALA A 40 -8.60 -15.27 -27.20
C ALA A 40 -9.89 -15.54 -28.01
N MET A 41 -10.85 -14.62 -27.94
CA MET A 41 -12.07 -14.68 -28.73
C MET A 41 -11.84 -13.92 -30.04
N SER A 42 -11.65 -14.69 -31.11
CA SER A 42 -11.56 -14.24 -32.49
C SER A 42 -12.90 -13.67 -32.97
N ARG A 43 -12.85 -12.52 -33.65
CA ARG A 43 -14.00 -11.88 -34.31
C ARG A 43 -14.19 -12.50 -35.70
N PRO A 44 -15.39 -12.99 -36.08
CA PRO A 44 -15.69 -13.28 -37.47
C PRO A 44 -16.30 -12.04 -38.14
N THR A 45 -15.69 -11.67 -39.27
CA THR A 45 -16.19 -10.68 -40.23
C THR A 45 -17.31 -11.32 -41.03
N ILE A 46 -18.55 -10.80 -40.94
CA ILE A 46 -19.65 -11.22 -41.81
C ILE A 46 -19.87 -10.14 -42.87
N LEU A 47 -19.43 -10.44 -44.10
CA LEU A 47 -19.95 -9.81 -45.32
C LEU A 47 -21.34 -10.38 -45.59
N ALA A 48 -22.36 -9.54 -45.72
CA ALA A 48 -23.63 -9.92 -46.31
C ALA A 48 -24.08 -8.84 -47.29
N LEU A 49 -24.28 -9.29 -48.54
CA LEU A 49 -24.62 -8.53 -49.73
C LEU A 49 -26.01 -7.88 -49.65
N SER A 50 -26.08 -6.71 -50.26
CA SER A 50 -27.26 -6.01 -50.75
C SER A 50 -28.07 -6.82 -51.76
N MET A 51 -29.40 -6.83 -51.62
CA MET A 51 -30.32 -7.11 -52.74
C MET A 51 -31.57 -6.23 -52.59
N SER A 52 -31.77 -5.35 -53.57
CA SER A 52 -32.92 -4.45 -53.71
C SER A 52 -34.00 -5.12 -54.57
N VAL A 53 -35.27 -5.10 -54.14
CA VAL A 53 -36.42 -5.40 -55.00
C VAL A 53 -37.54 -4.39 -54.75
N LEU A 54 -38.01 -3.76 -55.82
CA LEU A 54 -39.21 -2.91 -55.91
C LEU A 54 -40.46 -3.78 -56.16
N ALA A 55 -41.59 -3.48 -55.51
CA ALA A 55 -42.95 -3.50 -56.10
C ALA A 55 -44.05 -3.15 -55.06
N ALA A 56 -45.14 -2.60 -55.59
CA ALA A 56 -46.23 -1.91 -54.91
C ALA A 56 -47.32 -2.83 -54.29
N GLY A 57 -48.15 -2.26 -53.40
CA GLY A 57 -49.56 -2.65 -53.29
C GLY A 57 -50.11 -2.93 -51.89
N ALA A 58 -51.17 -2.19 -51.57
CA ALA A 58 -52.33 -2.51 -50.71
C ALA A 58 -52.18 -2.52 -49.17
N THR A 59 -53.07 -1.71 -48.60
CA THR A 59 -53.39 -1.43 -47.20
C THR A 59 -54.03 -2.63 -46.47
N LEU A 60 -53.55 -2.97 -45.28
CA LEU A 60 -54.37 -3.53 -44.20
C LEU A 60 -53.82 -3.05 -42.85
N ALA A 61 -54.70 -2.45 -42.06
CA ALA A 61 -54.45 -1.90 -40.73
C ALA A 61 -53.99 -2.98 -39.75
N GLN A 62 -52.90 -2.69 -39.01
CA GLN A 62 -52.45 -3.50 -37.87
C GLN A 62 -52.27 -2.60 -36.65
N ALA A 63 -52.97 -2.97 -35.58
CA ALA A 63 -53.02 -2.26 -34.30
C ALA A 63 -51.62 -2.12 -33.65
N PRO A 64 -51.38 -1.07 -32.85
CA PRO A 64 -50.08 -0.87 -32.22
C PRO A 64 -49.89 -1.89 -31.10
N ALA A 65 -48.92 -2.79 -31.27
CA ALA A 65 -48.38 -3.57 -30.17
C ALA A 65 -47.63 -2.62 -29.21
N GLN A 66 -48.14 -2.47 -27.99
CA GLN A 66 -47.45 -1.78 -26.89
C GLN A 66 -46.05 -2.38 -26.71
N ARG A 67 -45.01 -1.54 -26.86
CA ARG A 67 -43.65 -1.88 -26.43
C ARG A 67 -43.61 -1.87 -24.90
N PRO A 68 -42.97 -2.85 -24.25
CA PRO A 68 -42.69 -2.77 -22.81
C PRO A 68 -41.70 -1.63 -22.56
N ALA A 69 -41.99 -0.78 -21.58
CA ALA A 69 -41.08 0.25 -21.11
C ALA A 69 -39.77 -0.38 -20.57
N PRO A 70 -38.60 0.23 -20.79
CA PRO A 70 -37.36 -0.23 -20.20
C PRO A 70 -37.40 -0.04 -18.69
N GLN A 71 -37.32 -1.13 -17.94
CA GLN A 71 -37.19 -1.11 -16.49
C GLN A 71 -35.83 -0.53 -16.12
N ARG A 72 -35.86 0.60 -15.43
CA ARG A 72 -34.71 1.26 -14.81
C ARG A 72 -34.09 0.28 -13.80
N PRO A 73 -32.79 -0.07 -13.87
CA PRO A 73 -32.17 -0.89 -12.85
C PRO A 73 -32.27 -0.16 -11.52
N ALA A 74 -32.95 -0.76 -10.55
CA ALA A 74 -32.91 -0.33 -9.17
C ALA A 74 -31.44 -0.28 -8.75
N GLN A 75 -30.99 0.88 -8.27
CA GLN A 75 -29.69 1.03 -7.63
C GLN A 75 -29.69 0.11 -6.40
N ALA A 76 -29.10 -1.07 -6.55
CA ALA A 76 -28.76 -1.92 -5.43
C ALA A 76 -27.77 -1.14 -4.57
N GLN A 77 -28.25 -0.65 -3.44
CA GLN A 77 -27.40 -0.17 -2.36
C GLN A 77 -26.48 -1.32 -1.98
N THR A 78 -25.21 -1.19 -2.32
CA THR A 78 -24.18 -2.16 -1.97
C THR A 78 -24.07 -2.19 -0.45
N ALA A 79 -24.67 -3.19 0.18
CA ALA A 79 -24.41 -3.51 1.57
C ALA A 79 -22.91 -3.77 1.75
N PRO A 80 -22.28 -3.36 2.88
CA PRO A 80 -20.88 -3.63 3.14
C PRO A 80 -20.61 -5.13 3.01
N ALA A 81 -19.58 -5.50 2.25
CA ALA A 81 -19.18 -6.88 2.08
C ALA A 81 -18.85 -7.51 3.46
N PRO A 82 -19.35 -8.72 3.79
CA PRO A 82 -18.93 -9.43 4.99
C PRO A 82 -17.47 -9.82 4.82
N GLY A 83 -16.57 -9.16 5.54
CA GLY A 83 -15.13 -9.37 5.41
C GLY A 83 -14.24 -8.22 5.89
N ALA A 84 -14.80 -7.07 6.27
CA ALA A 84 -14.06 -6.10 7.08
C ALA A 84 -13.87 -6.67 8.49
N VAL A 85 -12.82 -7.48 8.67
CA VAL A 85 -12.29 -7.79 10.00
C VAL A 85 -11.64 -6.52 10.53
N SER A 86 -12.42 -5.68 11.22
CA SER A 86 -11.87 -4.84 12.27
C SER A 86 -11.36 -5.77 13.36
N GLN A 87 -10.07 -6.11 13.33
CA GLN A 87 -9.45 -6.78 14.48
C GLN A 87 -9.61 -5.86 15.70
N PRO A 88 -10.04 -6.39 16.87
CA PRO A 88 -10.30 -5.60 18.08
C PRO A 88 -9.14 -4.71 18.56
N ASP A 89 -7.93 -4.93 18.04
CA ASP A 89 -6.71 -4.30 18.50
C ASP A 89 -6.21 -3.14 17.61
N ASN A 90 -6.93 -2.81 16.54
CA ASN A 90 -6.60 -1.67 15.68
C ASN A 90 -7.34 -0.41 16.14
N THR A 91 -6.59 0.64 16.49
CA THR A 91 -7.18 1.94 16.90
C THR A 91 -6.66 3.06 16.01
N THR A 92 -7.49 4.07 15.77
CA THR A 92 -7.10 5.28 15.05
C THR A 92 -7.51 6.53 15.81
N ALA A 93 -6.71 7.60 15.66
CA ALA A 93 -7.02 8.94 16.16
C ALA A 93 -6.51 9.98 15.16
N THR A 94 -7.30 11.03 14.91
CA THR A 94 -6.95 12.07 13.93
C THR A 94 -6.55 13.37 14.62
N TYR A 95 -5.46 13.97 14.16
CA TYR A 95 -4.85 15.18 14.67
C TYR A 95 -4.51 16.10 13.49
N GLY A 96 -5.46 16.97 13.12
CA GLY A 96 -5.30 17.79 11.91
C GLY A 96 -5.09 16.91 10.67
N ASP A 97 -3.94 17.05 10.03
CA ASP A 97 -3.60 16.32 8.80
C ASP A 97 -2.88 14.98 9.09
N TRP A 98 -2.77 14.58 10.35
CA TRP A 98 -2.10 13.35 10.79
C TRP A 98 -3.10 12.36 11.40
N VAL A 99 -2.95 11.08 11.08
CA VAL A 99 -3.72 9.99 11.68
C VAL A 99 -2.76 9.10 12.45
N MET A 100 -2.92 9.04 13.76
CA MET A 100 -2.31 7.99 14.57
C MET A 100 -3.06 6.69 14.31
N ARG A 101 -2.33 5.63 14.00
CA ARG A 101 -2.87 4.27 13.94
C ARG A 101 -2.01 3.36 14.78
N CYS A 102 -2.66 2.46 15.49
CA CYS A 102 -2.02 1.41 16.26
C CYS A 102 -2.58 0.08 15.84
N GLN A 103 -1.72 -0.93 15.85
CA GLN A 103 -2.08 -2.31 15.57
C GLN A 103 -1.41 -3.24 16.58
N ALA A 104 -2.11 -4.27 17.03
CA ALA A 104 -1.44 -5.36 17.73
C ALA A 104 -0.56 -6.13 16.75
N SER A 105 0.66 -6.44 17.17
CA SER A 105 1.50 -7.45 16.54
C SER A 105 1.76 -8.59 17.51
N VAL A 106 2.32 -9.69 17.01
CA VAL A 106 2.70 -10.85 17.83
C VAL A 106 3.68 -10.53 18.95
N ALA A 107 4.46 -9.45 18.82
CA ALA A 107 5.50 -9.06 19.78
C ALA A 107 5.07 -7.89 20.68
N ALA A 108 4.41 -6.89 20.10
CA ALA A 108 4.00 -5.66 20.79
C ALA A 108 2.91 -4.91 20.01
N ARG A 109 2.21 -4.01 20.69
CA ARG A 109 1.40 -2.98 20.04
C ARG A 109 2.34 -1.99 19.35
N ILE A 110 2.11 -1.74 18.06
CA ILE A 110 2.93 -0.82 17.25
C ILE A 110 2.04 0.35 16.85
N CYS A 111 2.51 1.56 17.13
CA CYS A 111 1.83 2.80 16.79
C CYS A 111 2.69 3.68 15.89
N GLU A 112 2.04 4.36 14.96
CA GLU A 112 2.65 5.34 14.07
C GLU A 112 1.66 6.46 13.76
N ILE A 113 2.18 7.65 13.50
CA ILE A 113 1.41 8.76 12.95
C ILE A 113 1.66 8.83 11.45
N VAL A 114 0.59 8.92 10.68
CA VAL A 114 0.62 8.83 9.23
C VAL A 114 -0.03 10.06 8.63
N GLN A 115 0.64 10.66 7.66
CA GLN A 115 0.06 11.64 6.78
C GLN A 115 -0.02 11.09 5.36
N THR A 116 -1.19 11.26 4.75
CA THR A 116 -1.41 10.92 3.35
C THR A 116 -1.22 12.17 2.51
N LEU A 117 -0.29 12.13 1.56
CA LEU A 117 0.01 13.24 0.67
C LEU A 117 -0.73 13.06 -0.66
N GLU A 118 -1.45 14.09 -1.05
CA GLU A 118 -2.17 14.17 -2.32
C GLU A 118 -1.61 15.31 -3.17
N GLN A 119 -1.77 15.21 -4.49
CA GLN A 119 -1.39 16.28 -5.41
C GLN A 119 -2.62 16.75 -6.18
N GLN A 120 -2.76 18.07 -6.32
CA GLN A 120 -3.85 18.65 -7.09
C GLN A 120 -3.87 18.08 -8.52
N GLY A 121 -5.06 17.69 -8.97
CA GLY A 121 -5.26 17.11 -10.30
C GLY A 121 -4.91 15.62 -10.43
N GLN A 122 -4.33 15.00 -9.40
CA GLN A 122 -4.17 13.54 -9.35
C GLN A 122 -5.25 12.91 -8.46
N ARG A 123 -5.71 11.71 -8.82
CA ARG A 123 -6.70 10.98 -8.01
C ARG A 123 -5.99 10.04 -7.05
N GLY A 124 -6.24 10.21 -5.75
CA GLY A 124 -5.76 9.33 -4.70
C GLY A 124 -4.38 9.72 -4.12
N PRO A 125 -3.89 8.92 -3.16
CA PRO A 125 -2.65 9.22 -2.44
C PRO A 125 -1.43 9.08 -3.34
N ILE A 126 -0.57 10.10 -3.33
CA ILE A 126 0.72 10.11 -4.04
C ILE A 126 1.86 9.68 -3.11
N ALA A 127 1.72 9.87 -1.81
CA ALA A 127 2.64 9.29 -0.84
C ALA A 127 1.98 9.06 0.51
N LEU A 128 2.54 8.15 1.30
CA LEU A 128 2.27 8.02 2.72
C LEU A 128 3.55 8.32 3.50
N VAL A 129 3.44 9.19 4.49
CA VAL A 129 4.55 9.53 5.40
C VAL A 129 4.17 9.00 6.77
N ALA A 130 4.89 7.97 7.23
CA ALA A 130 4.68 7.34 8.52
C ALA A 130 5.86 7.62 9.45
N ILE A 131 5.55 7.97 10.70
CA ILE A 131 6.52 8.24 11.75
C ILE A 131 6.14 7.43 12.97
N GLY A 132 7.05 6.60 13.45
CA GLY A 132 6.75 5.66 14.51
C GLY A 132 7.99 5.02 15.10
N ARG A 133 7.78 4.21 16.15
CA ARG A 133 8.81 3.41 16.77
C ARG A 133 8.41 1.93 16.62
N PRO A 134 8.99 1.20 15.64
CA PRO A 134 8.61 -0.19 15.41
C PRO A 134 9.13 -1.13 16.50
N VAL A 135 10.22 -0.75 17.17
CA VAL A 135 10.85 -1.52 18.26
C VAL A 135 11.03 -0.59 19.45
N LYS A 136 10.55 -1.02 20.61
CA LYS A 136 10.68 -0.26 21.86
C LYS A 136 12.14 0.14 22.11
N ASP A 137 12.33 1.36 22.62
CA ASP A 137 13.63 1.98 22.91
C ASP A 137 14.55 2.24 21.68
N GLU A 138 14.10 1.96 20.45
CA GLU A 138 14.80 2.40 19.24
C GLU A 138 14.46 3.86 18.84
N PRO A 139 15.33 4.53 18.06
CA PRO A 139 15.04 5.84 17.50
C PRO A 139 13.75 5.84 16.68
N ILE A 140 13.04 6.96 16.70
CA ILE A 140 11.88 7.16 15.83
C ILE A 140 12.31 7.00 14.36
N LYS A 141 11.55 6.20 13.61
CA LYS A 141 11.74 5.98 12.19
C LYS A 141 10.79 6.84 11.39
N LEU A 142 11.29 7.39 10.30
CA LEU A 142 10.53 7.96 9.20
C LEU A 142 10.48 6.92 8.09
N VAL A 143 9.28 6.52 7.70
CA VAL A 143 9.03 5.63 6.55
C VAL A 143 8.17 6.38 5.56
N ILE A 144 8.65 6.48 4.32
CA ILE A 144 7.92 7.13 3.23
C ILE A 144 7.61 6.10 2.16
N GLN A 145 6.33 5.94 1.86
CA GLN A 145 5.84 5.11 0.76
C GLN A 145 5.47 6.00 -0.42
N VAL A 146 5.99 5.67 -1.60
CA VAL A 146 5.63 6.28 -2.88
C VAL A 146 5.22 5.21 -3.89
N PRO A 147 4.52 5.55 -4.99
CA PRO A 147 4.22 4.61 -6.06
C PRO A 147 5.48 3.92 -6.60
N PRO A 148 5.35 2.70 -7.15
CA PRO A 148 6.49 1.96 -7.72
C PRO A 148 6.87 2.50 -9.11
N ASN A 149 7.20 3.80 -9.19
CA ASN A 149 7.50 4.53 -10.41
C ASN A 149 8.78 5.38 -10.28
N LEU A 150 9.85 4.83 -9.71
CA LEU A 150 11.10 5.54 -9.45
C LEU A 150 12.29 4.98 -10.22
N SER A 151 13.27 5.86 -10.47
CA SER A 151 14.59 5.49 -10.94
C SER A 151 15.45 5.07 -9.75
N LEU A 152 15.78 3.78 -9.64
CA LEU A 152 16.65 3.25 -8.60
C LEU A 152 18.12 3.35 -9.02
N GLY A 153 18.93 3.96 -8.17
CA GLY A 153 20.41 4.00 -8.25
C GLY A 153 20.97 4.18 -6.85
N ASP A 154 22.30 4.19 -6.69
CA ASP A 154 23.01 4.13 -5.39
C ASP A 154 22.66 5.23 -4.38
N LYS A 155 21.91 6.26 -4.80
CA LYS A 155 21.49 7.40 -3.97
C LYS A 155 19.99 7.70 -4.07
N ALA A 156 19.19 6.75 -4.54
CA ALA A 156 17.74 6.92 -4.62
C ALA A 156 17.20 7.18 -3.21
N SER A 157 16.64 8.37 -3.02
CA SER A 157 16.23 8.87 -1.72
C SER A 157 15.06 9.83 -1.84
N VAL A 158 14.36 10.01 -0.72
CA VAL A 158 13.36 11.04 -0.51
C VAL A 158 13.94 12.06 0.46
N ARG A 159 13.95 13.32 0.05
CA ARG A 159 14.44 14.45 0.84
C ARG A 159 13.26 15.17 1.48
N VAL A 160 13.34 15.43 2.78
CA VAL A 160 12.38 16.25 3.51
C VAL A 160 13.04 17.57 3.90
N THR A 161 12.44 18.68 3.46
CA THR A 161 12.86 20.02 3.86
C THR A 161 11.78 20.75 4.62
N VAL A 162 12.20 21.46 5.66
CA VAL A 162 11.34 22.30 6.50
C VAL A 162 12.05 23.63 6.69
N ALA A 163 11.37 24.76 6.46
CA ALA A 163 11.98 26.10 6.49
C ALA A 163 13.31 26.17 5.71
N ASP A 164 13.30 25.65 4.48
CA ASP A 164 14.44 25.60 3.54
C ASP A 164 15.69 24.84 4.03
N LYS A 165 15.57 24.05 5.10
CA LYS A 165 16.64 23.18 5.61
C LYS A 165 16.33 21.72 5.33
N ASP A 166 17.36 20.96 4.95
CA ASP A 166 17.29 19.50 4.88
C ASP A 166 17.18 18.93 6.30
N GLU A 167 16.01 18.41 6.65
CA GLU A 167 15.74 17.86 7.98
C GLU A 167 15.83 16.32 7.99
N ALA A 168 15.55 15.66 6.86
CA ALA A 168 15.71 14.22 6.73
C ALA A 168 16.03 13.79 5.29
N LEU A 169 16.80 12.71 5.16
CA LEU A 169 17.08 12.03 3.91
C LEU A 169 16.76 10.54 4.07
N ALA A 170 15.60 10.11 3.58
CA ALA A 170 15.16 8.72 3.62
C ALA A 170 15.66 7.96 2.40
N VAL A 171 16.30 6.81 2.59
CA VAL A 171 16.88 6.01 1.50
C VAL A 171 15.95 4.85 1.16
N PHE A 172 15.70 4.61 -0.13
CA PHE A 172 14.86 3.49 -0.56
C PHE A 172 15.46 2.16 -0.15
N GLN A 173 14.69 1.36 0.60
CA GLN A 173 15.11 0.04 1.10
C GLN A 173 14.53 -1.09 0.26
N ARG A 174 13.26 -0.93 -0.18
CA ARG A 174 12.52 -1.97 -0.88
C ARG A 174 11.40 -1.40 -1.74
N CYS A 175 11.03 -2.17 -2.75
CA CYS A 175 9.84 -1.94 -3.57
C CYS A 175 8.97 -3.20 -3.59
N LEU A 176 7.68 -3.02 -3.33
CA LEU A 176 6.64 -4.05 -3.35
C LEU A 176 5.53 -3.60 -4.31
N PRO A 177 4.59 -4.49 -4.71
CA PRO A 177 3.46 -4.10 -5.56
C PRO A 177 2.65 -2.92 -5.02
N GLY A 178 2.62 -2.73 -3.69
CA GLY A 178 1.92 -1.61 -3.04
C GLY A 178 2.71 -0.29 -3.02
N GLY A 179 4.02 -0.28 -3.33
CA GLY A 179 4.83 0.93 -3.30
C GLY A 179 6.31 0.67 -2.99
N CYS A 180 7.10 1.73 -3.08
CA CYS A 180 8.49 1.74 -2.68
C CYS A 180 8.66 2.51 -1.37
N PHE A 181 9.46 1.94 -0.48
CA PHE A 181 9.59 2.37 0.90
C PHE A 181 10.99 2.92 1.13
N ALA A 182 11.06 4.21 1.44
CA ALA A 182 12.27 4.89 1.89
C ALA A 182 12.25 5.07 3.40
N GLU A 183 13.41 4.90 4.04
CA GLU A 183 13.52 4.94 5.49
C GLU A 183 14.67 5.86 5.95
N ALA A 184 14.42 6.57 7.04
CA ALA A 184 15.43 7.31 7.80
C ALA A 184 15.20 7.14 9.30
N SER A 185 16.27 7.25 10.09
CA SER A 185 16.13 7.53 11.53
C SER A 185 15.94 9.04 11.71
N LEU A 186 14.93 9.45 12.46
CA LEU A 186 14.76 10.84 12.89
C LEU A 186 15.47 11.04 14.22
N SER A 187 16.32 12.07 14.29
CA SER A 187 16.94 12.45 15.56
C SER A 187 15.91 13.16 16.45
N ASP A 188 16.13 13.12 17.76
CA ASP A 188 15.25 13.79 18.73
C ASP A 188 15.19 15.30 18.49
N GLU A 189 16.28 15.91 18.00
CA GLU A 189 16.34 17.32 17.66
C GLU A 189 15.47 17.65 16.44
N VAL A 190 15.53 16.83 15.38
CA VAL A 190 14.65 16.97 14.19
C VAL A 190 13.20 16.82 14.60
N PHE A 191 12.89 15.75 15.35
CA PHE A 191 11.53 15.47 15.82
C PHE A 191 10.99 16.61 16.70
N LYS A 192 11.83 17.17 17.59
CA LYS A 192 11.49 18.36 18.39
C LYS A 192 11.26 19.60 17.53
N ARG A 193 12.07 19.85 16.50
CA ARG A 193 11.87 20.98 15.57
C ARG A 193 10.54 20.86 14.84
N TRP A 194 10.21 19.67 14.36
CA TRP A 194 8.94 19.41 13.66
C TRP A 194 7.72 19.66 14.56
N ARG A 195 7.81 19.34 15.86
CA ARG A 195 6.76 19.68 16.85
C ARG A 195 6.58 21.19 17.07
N GLY A 196 7.58 22.00 16.74
CA GLY A 196 7.49 23.46 16.82
C GLY A 196 7.09 24.13 15.50
N PHE A 197 6.97 23.37 14.42
CA PHE A 197 6.70 23.90 13.08
C PHE A 197 5.20 23.85 12.76
N GLY A 198 4.63 24.96 12.29
CA GLY A 198 3.20 25.06 11.98
C GLY A 198 2.87 25.19 10.49
N GLU A 199 3.87 25.43 9.65
CA GLU A 199 3.71 25.62 8.21
C GLU A 199 3.90 24.30 7.45
N ALA A 200 3.78 24.34 6.12
CA ALA A 200 4.06 23.17 5.28
C ALA A 200 5.57 23.06 4.99
N GLY A 201 6.13 21.87 5.20
CA GLY A 201 7.40 21.46 4.62
C GLY A 201 7.21 20.91 3.21
N GLN A 202 8.28 20.32 2.67
CA GLN A 202 8.31 19.74 1.33
C GLN A 202 9.00 18.39 1.35
N MET A 203 8.44 17.44 0.64
CA MET A 203 9.01 16.13 0.37
C MET A 203 9.36 16.04 -1.12
N ARG A 204 10.59 15.67 -1.46
CA ARG A 204 11.08 15.59 -2.85
C ARG A 204 11.75 14.27 -3.18
N TYR A 205 11.47 13.73 -4.36
CA TYR A 205 12.13 12.53 -4.90
C TYR A 205 12.11 12.54 -6.44
N LEU A 206 12.88 11.64 -7.08
CA LEU A 206 12.89 11.48 -8.53
C LEU A 206 12.04 10.28 -8.96
N ASP A 207 11.16 10.51 -9.93
CA ASP A 207 10.40 9.43 -10.57
C ASP A 207 11.26 8.65 -11.60
N ALA A 208 10.66 7.65 -12.25
CA ALA A 208 11.31 6.80 -13.25
C ALA A 208 11.75 7.58 -14.51
N ALA A 209 11.10 8.71 -14.79
CA ALA A 209 11.48 9.63 -15.85
C ALA A 209 12.52 10.66 -15.38
N LYS A 210 13.07 10.50 -14.17
CA LYS A 210 14.02 11.44 -13.52
C LYS A 210 13.44 12.84 -13.34
N ARG A 211 12.12 12.97 -13.24
CA ARG A 211 11.45 14.23 -12.90
C ARG A 211 11.38 14.34 -11.40
N GLU A 212 11.59 15.55 -10.89
CA GLU A 212 11.39 15.83 -9.48
C GLU A 212 9.90 15.88 -9.17
N VAL A 213 9.49 15.07 -8.20
CA VAL A 213 8.17 15.10 -7.59
C VAL A 213 8.31 15.83 -6.27
N ALA A 214 7.61 16.95 -6.12
CA ALA A 214 7.54 17.72 -4.90
C ALA A 214 6.12 17.65 -4.31
N LEU A 215 5.99 17.17 -3.09
CA LEU A 215 4.73 17.08 -2.36
C LEU A 215 4.78 17.93 -1.09
N PRO A 216 3.75 18.74 -0.80
CA PRO A 216 3.68 19.49 0.44
C PRO A 216 3.51 18.54 1.62
N LEU A 217 4.36 18.67 2.64
CA LEU A 217 4.25 17.92 3.90
C LEU A 217 3.65 18.85 4.95
N SER A 218 2.44 18.57 5.44
CA SER A 218 1.77 19.45 6.41
C SER A 218 2.18 19.11 7.84
N PHE A 219 2.49 20.13 8.64
CA PHE A 219 2.72 19.98 10.09
C PHE A 219 1.49 20.34 10.93
N ARG A 220 0.34 20.62 10.29
CA ARG A 220 -0.91 20.89 11.01
C ARG A 220 -1.34 19.65 11.80
N GLY A 221 -1.37 19.81 13.13
CA GLY A 221 -1.73 18.73 14.06
C GLY A 221 -0.59 17.75 14.38
N PHE A 222 0.58 17.91 13.76
CA PHE A 222 1.77 17.13 14.08
C PHE A 222 2.16 17.19 15.57
N PRO A 223 2.12 18.35 16.27
CA PRO A 223 2.52 18.41 17.67
C PRO A 223 1.67 17.51 18.57
N ALA A 224 0.34 17.50 18.39
CA ALA A 224 -0.58 16.66 19.14
C ALA A 224 -0.44 15.17 18.77
N ALA A 225 -0.25 14.87 17.49
CA ALA A 225 -0.01 13.50 17.02
C ALA A 225 1.30 12.94 17.60
N ALA A 226 2.37 13.74 17.59
CA ALA A 226 3.67 13.39 18.13
C ALA A 226 3.63 13.16 19.64
N GLU A 227 2.89 13.99 20.38
CA GLU A 227 2.68 13.79 21.82
C GLU A 227 1.91 12.50 22.10
N ALA A 228 0.87 12.20 21.33
CA ALA A 228 0.14 10.94 21.44
C ALA A 228 1.04 9.73 21.14
N LEU A 229 1.85 9.80 20.09
CA LEU A 229 2.82 8.76 19.75
C LEU A 229 3.84 8.51 20.87
N GLN A 230 4.31 9.57 21.55
CA GLN A 230 5.26 9.45 22.65
C GLN A 230 4.70 8.79 23.91
N ARG A 231 3.37 8.70 24.04
CA ARG A 231 2.71 7.99 25.14
C ARG A 231 2.61 6.48 24.90
N GLU A 232 2.81 6.04 23.67
CA GLU A 232 2.82 4.61 23.33
C GLU A 232 4.20 4.01 23.58
N PRO A 233 4.26 2.72 24.00
CA PRO A 233 5.50 2.05 24.39
C PRO A 233 6.50 1.82 23.25
#